data_AF-A0A5B9E5N9-F1
#
_entry.id   AF-A0A5B9E5N9-F1
#
_cell.length_a   1.000
_cell.length_b   1.000
_cell.length_c   1.000
_cell.angle_alpha   90.00
_cell.angle_beta   90.00
_cell.angle_gamma   90.00
#
_symmetry.space_group_name_H-M   'P 1'
#
loop_
_entity.id
_entity.type
_entity.pdbx_description
1 polymer ?
#
loop_
_entity_poly.entity_id
_entity_poly.type
_entity_poly.pdbx_seq_one_letter_code
_entity_poly.pdbx_strand_id
1 'polypeptide(L)'
;MNTRTTLVTTLLAMASFTLVAQQSPSTSQPDQQSDSPPTRQNPASTAPAAPDSQDANTAAASSAPLSPVNGELVSKLDSKTAKNGDSVVIQTRTPAKTADGADIPKGSKLVGHVLGVKASEGGQNSQVVLQFDHLELKGGQSVPVHSQIQSITPAGGAASSGRSGAMSAPPASGTSSPGAASSGDSSAGAAQSPSSNAAASAGGGDSPAAGSPAPGTVVAKTGNIAISTTSVPGVLLANNAPGQQDPRMAQASSILLGAKQDIQLDSGTQLVVGISSAAGGGTQ
;
A
#
# COMPACT_ATOMS: atom_id res chain seq x y z
N MET A 1 18.31 25.02 -54.81
CA MET A 1 18.13 23.55 -54.71
C MET A 1 16.99 23.36 -53.73
N ASN A 2 15.81 23.02 -54.26
CA ASN A 2 14.53 23.20 -53.58
C ASN A 2 14.01 21.83 -53.14
N THR A 3 13.69 21.65 -51.86
CA THR A 3 12.86 20.50 -51.43
C THR A 3 11.78 20.97 -50.48
N ARG A 4 10.55 20.63 -50.87
CA ARG A 4 9.28 21.26 -50.51
C ARG A 4 8.68 20.66 -49.23
N THR A 5 8.27 21.55 -48.34
CA THR A 5 7.36 21.35 -47.21
C THR A 5 6.00 20.84 -47.70
N THR A 6 5.54 19.70 -47.20
CA THR A 6 4.18 19.21 -47.46
C THR A 6 3.36 19.38 -46.18
N LEU A 7 2.50 20.39 -46.19
CA LEU A 7 1.53 20.71 -45.15
C LEU A 7 0.24 19.97 -45.52
N VAL A 8 -0.17 18.97 -44.72
CA VAL A 8 -1.48 18.32 -44.90
C VAL A 8 -2.46 18.98 -43.94
N THR A 9 -3.29 19.84 -44.52
CA THR A 9 -4.47 20.45 -43.91
C THR A 9 -5.63 19.47 -44.05
N THR A 10 -6.14 18.94 -42.94
CA THR A 10 -7.44 18.24 -42.92
C THR A 10 -8.44 19.08 -42.15
N LEU A 11 -9.46 19.50 -42.90
CA LEU A 11 -10.62 20.30 -42.54
C LEU A 11 -11.83 19.38 -42.30
N LEU A 12 -12.84 19.91 -41.59
CA LEU A 12 -14.23 19.43 -41.44
C LEU A 12 -14.47 18.35 -40.35
N ALA A 13 -15.49 18.39 -39.50
CA ALA A 13 -16.72 19.18 -39.48
C ALA A 13 -17.24 19.36 -38.04
N MET A 14 -17.79 20.54 -37.74
CA MET A 14 -18.55 20.82 -36.51
C MET A 14 -19.97 20.26 -36.65
N ALA A 15 -20.39 19.39 -35.72
CA ALA A 15 -21.79 19.03 -35.54
C ALA A 15 -22.28 19.67 -34.24
N SER A 16 -23.02 20.75 -34.38
CA SER A 16 -23.81 21.39 -33.33
C SER A 16 -25.02 20.51 -33.01
N PHE A 17 -25.19 20.09 -31.75
CA PHE A 17 -26.49 19.66 -31.26
C PHE A 17 -26.93 20.53 -30.09
N THR A 18 -28.20 20.90 -30.19
CA THR A 18 -28.93 21.89 -29.42
C THR A 18 -29.19 21.48 -27.99
N LEU A 19 -28.93 22.44 -27.11
CA LEU A 19 -29.43 22.62 -25.76
C LEU A 19 -30.95 22.33 -25.65
N VAL A 20 -31.34 21.37 -24.81
CA VAL A 20 -32.69 21.33 -24.21
C VAL A 20 -32.51 21.57 -22.71
N ALA A 21 -32.78 22.80 -22.31
CA ALA A 21 -33.20 23.13 -20.96
C ALA A 21 -34.73 23.06 -20.94
N GLN A 22 -35.30 22.16 -20.13
CA GLN A 22 -36.69 22.30 -19.70
C GLN A 22 -36.70 22.58 -18.20
N GLN A 23 -37.05 23.82 -17.88
CA GLN A 23 -37.50 24.25 -16.56
C GLN A 23 -39.00 23.94 -16.42
N SER A 24 -39.44 23.63 -15.21
CA SER A 24 -40.76 24.05 -14.73
C SER A 24 -40.64 24.37 -13.23
N PRO A 25 -40.83 25.63 -12.82
CA PRO A 25 -40.93 26.03 -11.43
C PRO A 25 -42.37 25.85 -10.92
N SER A 26 -42.53 25.29 -9.73
CA SER A 26 -43.80 25.38 -8.99
C SER A 26 -43.72 26.53 -8.00
N THR A 27 -44.35 27.63 -8.37
CA THR A 27 -44.70 28.75 -7.49
C THR A 27 -45.93 28.41 -6.65
N SER A 28 -45.87 28.64 -5.34
CA SER A 28 -47.03 28.97 -4.49
C SER A 28 -46.52 29.74 -3.25
N GLN A 29 -46.68 31.07 -3.27
CA GLN A 29 -46.74 31.96 -2.09
C GLN A 29 -48.18 31.97 -1.54
N PRO A 30 -48.54 32.81 -0.55
CA PRO A 30 -48.07 32.92 0.83
C PRO A 30 -49.26 32.79 1.82
N ASP A 31 -49.03 32.56 3.10
CA ASP A 31 -49.94 33.10 4.14
C ASP A 31 -49.21 33.33 5.46
N GLN A 32 -49.58 34.45 6.08
CA GLN A 32 -48.97 35.05 7.25
C GLN A 32 -49.52 34.51 8.57
N GLN A 33 -48.75 34.80 9.62
CA GLN A 33 -49.18 35.12 10.99
C GLN A 33 -49.55 33.97 11.95
N SER A 34 -48.64 33.82 12.93
CA SER A 34 -48.88 33.91 14.36
C SER A 34 -49.97 33.03 14.97
N ASP A 35 -49.58 32.02 15.75
CA ASP A 35 -49.90 32.02 17.18
C ASP A 35 -49.07 30.99 17.97
N SER A 36 -48.91 31.28 19.27
CA SER A 36 -48.13 30.48 20.24
C SER A 36 -48.87 29.19 20.64
N PRO A 37 -48.21 28.23 21.30
CA PRO A 37 -48.81 27.76 22.56
C PRO A 37 -47.81 27.46 23.69
N PRO A 38 -48.18 27.76 24.96
CA PRO A 38 -47.50 27.26 26.14
C PRO A 38 -48.09 25.93 26.65
N THR A 39 -47.20 25.12 27.22
CA THR A 39 -47.35 24.21 28.38
C THR A 39 -48.43 23.11 28.46
N ARG A 40 -47.91 21.88 28.69
CA ARG A 40 -48.31 20.85 29.68
C ARG A 40 -49.65 20.10 29.50
N GLN A 41 -49.59 18.79 29.21
CA GLN A 41 -49.88 17.66 30.14
C GLN A 41 -50.22 16.35 29.38
N ASN A 42 -49.57 15.25 29.80
CA ASN A 42 -49.80 13.82 29.47
C ASN A 42 -51.20 13.34 29.99
N PRO A 43 -51.81 12.16 29.64
CA PRO A 43 -51.18 10.89 29.22
C PRO A 43 -51.91 9.95 28.20
N ALA A 44 -51.13 9.00 27.66
CA ALA A 44 -51.44 7.60 27.25
C ALA A 44 -52.63 7.25 26.32
N SER A 45 -52.33 6.71 25.11
CA SER A 45 -52.40 5.25 24.82
C SER A 45 -52.16 4.92 23.33
N THR A 46 -51.30 3.91 23.11
CA THR A 46 -51.21 2.97 21.95
C THR A 46 -50.92 3.51 20.53
N ALA A 47 -49.66 3.38 20.11
CA ALA A 47 -49.27 3.17 18.71
C ALA A 47 -48.00 2.27 18.64
N PRO A 48 -47.84 1.44 17.59
CA PRO A 48 -46.94 0.27 17.58
C PRO A 48 -45.46 0.65 17.49
N ALA A 49 -44.62 -0.20 18.06
CA ALA A 49 -43.16 -0.14 18.00
C ALA A 49 -42.67 -0.11 16.54
N ALA A 50 -42.08 1.01 16.14
CA ALA A 50 -41.14 1.04 15.02
C ALA A 50 -39.78 0.58 15.56
N PRO A 51 -39.11 -0.40 14.92
CA PRO A 51 -37.79 -0.81 15.35
C PRO A 51 -36.81 0.34 15.09
N ASP A 52 -36.21 0.83 16.17
CA ASP A 52 -35.00 1.64 16.14
C ASP A 52 -33.95 0.88 15.33
N SER A 53 -33.76 1.28 14.07
CA SER A 53 -32.61 0.86 13.28
C SER A 53 -31.40 1.68 13.73
N GLN A 54 -30.99 1.47 14.97
CA GLN A 54 -29.60 1.66 15.39
C GLN A 54 -28.80 0.49 14.83
N ASP A 55 -28.36 0.62 13.57
CA ASP A 55 -27.16 -0.05 13.08
C ASP A 55 -26.80 0.50 11.69
N ALA A 56 -26.48 1.80 11.63
CA ALA A 56 -25.38 2.21 10.78
C ALA A 56 -24.08 1.99 11.58
N ASN A 57 -23.83 0.72 11.89
CA ASN A 57 -22.49 0.21 12.15
C ASN A 57 -21.68 0.67 10.94
N THR A 58 -20.97 1.79 11.12
CA THR A 58 -19.90 2.20 10.22
C THR A 58 -19.03 0.97 10.18
N ALA A 59 -19.13 0.21 9.08
CA ALA A 59 -18.34 -0.97 8.87
C ALA A 59 -16.91 -0.50 9.12
N ALA A 60 -16.38 -0.84 10.30
CA ALA A 60 -14.97 -0.95 10.52
C ALA A 60 -14.58 -1.92 9.41
N ALA A 61 -14.10 -1.36 8.30
CA ALA A 61 -13.75 -2.08 7.11
C ALA A 61 -12.81 -3.15 7.61
N SER A 62 -13.38 -4.35 7.75
CA SER A 62 -12.71 -5.44 8.41
C SER A 62 -11.65 -5.76 7.41
N SER A 63 -10.40 -5.37 7.72
CA SER A 63 -9.26 -5.57 6.84
C SER A 63 -9.31 -7.04 6.47
N ALA A 64 -9.81 -7.34 5.28
CA ALA A 64 -10.01 -8.71 4.86
C ALA A 64 -8.67 -9.41 5.04
N PRO A 65 -8.64 -10.62 5.64
CA PRO A 65 -7.37 -11.29 5.89
C PRO A 65 -6.60 -11.38 4.56
N LEU A 66 -5.41 -10.78 4.53
CA LEU A 66 -4.57 -10.77 3.34
C LEU A 66 -3.65 -11.99 3.37
N SER A 67 -3.66 -12.77 2.30
CA SER A 67 -2.71 -13.87 2.13
C SER A 67 -1.44 -13.39 1.44
N PRO A 68 -0.24 -13.65 1.99
CA PRO A 68 1.00 -13.28 1.35
C PRO A 68 1.26 -14.11 0.08
N VAL A 69 1.62 -13.44 -1.00
CA VAL A 69 2.01 -14.04 -2.28
C VAL A 69 3.35 -13.48 -2.72
N ASN A 70 4.29 -14.39 -3.00
CA ASN A 70 5.62 -14.03 -3.46
C ASN A 70 5.63 -13.94 -4.99
N GLY A 71 6.05 -12.80 -5.53
CA GLY A 71 6.12 -12.57 -6.96
C GLY A 71 7.31 -11.73 -7.38
N GLU A 72 7.50 -11.66 -8.69
CA GLU A 72 8.52 -10.84 -9.35
C GLU A 72 7.86 -9.83 -10.28
N LEU A 73 8.37 -8.61 -10.24
CA LEU A 73 7.98 -7.57 -11.18
C LEU A 73 8.41 -7.97 -12.61
N VAL A 74 7.47 -8.01 -13.55
CA VAL A 74 7.69 -8.46 -14.93
C VAL A 74 8.39 -7.40 -15.78
N SER A 75 8.18 -6.12 -15.48
CA SER A 75 8.73 -5.00 -16.24
C SER A 75 9.18 -3.92 -15.28
N LYS A 76 10.25 -3.20 -15.65
CA LYS A 76 10.79 -2.14 -14.80
C LYS A 76 9.72 -1.09 -14.47
N LEU A 77 9.77 -0.54 -13.26
CA LEU A 77 8.97 0.60 -12.83
C LEU A 77 9.92 1.74 -12.46
N ASP A 78 9.77 2.87 -13.13
CA ASP A 78 10.63 4.05 -12.96
C ASP A 78 9.75 5.30 -12.83
N SER A 79 9.84 6.02 -11.70
CA SER A 79 9.03 7.22 -11.46
C SER A 79 9.27 8.35 -12.44
N LYS A 80 10.40 8.35 -13.16
CA LYS A 80 10.74 9.36 -14.16
C LYS A 80 10.04 9.13 -15.49
N THR A 81 9.81 7.87 -15.84
CA THR A 81 9.20 7.49 -17.13
C THR A 81 7.75 7.04 -17.03
N ALA A 82 7.35 6.57 -15.84
CA ALA A 82 5.99 6.10 -15.59
C ALA A 82 4.96 7.22 -15.70
N LYS A 83 3.72 6.84 -16.01
CA LYS A 83 2.55 7.72 -16.14
C LYS A 83 1.33 7.08 -15.51
N ASN A 84 0.33 7.90 -15.21
CA ASN A 84 -0.96 7.40 -14.76
C ASN A 84 -1.57 6.46 -15.83
N GLY A 85 -2.04 5.29 -15.40
CA GLY A 85 -2.57 4.22 -16.25
C GLY A 85 -1.53 3.22 -16.74
N ASP A 86 -0.23 3.42 -16.49
CA ASP A 86 0.79 2.47 -16.89
C ASP A 86 0.59 1.12 -16.18
N SER A 87 0.67 0.03 -16.95
CA SER A 87 0.46 -1.31 -16.42
C SER A 87 1.66 -1.78 -15.58
N VAL A 88 1.37 -2.38 -14.43
CA VAL A 88 2.33 -2.99 -13.52
C VAL A 88 1.93 -4.43 -13.31
N VAL A 89 2.82 -5.37 -13.65
CA VAL A 89 2.54 -6.80 -13.59
C VAL A 89 3.53 -7.50 -12.69
N ILE A 90 3.02 -8.29 -11.75
CA ILE A 90 3.80 -9.15 -10.87
C ILE A 90 3.48 -10.61 -11.21
N GLN A 91 4.49 -11.41 -11.51
CA GLN A 91 4.35 -12.84 -11.75
C GLN A 91 4.63 -13.63 -10.48
N THR A 92 3.73 -14.51 -10.07
CA THR A 92 3.89 -15.32 -8.85
C THR A 92 5.01 -16.36 -9.01
N ARG A 93 5.89 -16.47 -8.01
CA ARG A 93 7.02 -17.42 -8.03
C ARG A 93 6.71 -18.76 -7.40
N THR A 94 5.79 -18.77 -6.44
CA THR A 94 5.36 -19.95 -5.68
C THR A 94 3.85 -20.05 -5.72
N PRO A 95 3.29 -21.27 -5.64
CA PRO A 95 1.86 -21.42 -5.40
C PRO A 95 1.50 -20.80 -4.04
N ALA A 96 0.30 -20.23 -3.94
CA ALA A 96 -0.25 -19.64 -2.73
C ALA A 96 -1.76 -19.90 -2.66
N LYS A 97 -2.39 -19.57 -1.54
CA LYS A 97 -3.85 -19.59 -1.38
C LYS A 97 -4.33 -18.23 -0.89
N THR A 98 -5.45 -17.75 -1.42
CA THR A 98 -6.13 -16.59 -0.82
C THR A 98 -6.68 -16.94 0.56
N ALA A 99 -7.04 -15.94 1.36
CA ALA A 99 -7.59 -16.19 2.69
C ALA A 99 -8.93 -16.94 2.65
N ASP A 100 -9.66 -16.81 1.54
CA ASP A 100 -10.91 -17.52 1.27
C ASP A 100 -10.69 -18.96 0.74
N GLY A 101 -9.42 -19.40 0.60
CA GLY A 101 -9.05 -20.75 0.21
C GLY A 101 -8.84 -20.99 -1.29
N ALA A 102 -8.98 -19.96 -2.14
CA ALA A 102 -8.78 -20.08 -3.59
C ALA A 102 -7.30 -20.28 -3.93
N ASP A 103 -7.01 -21.20 -4.85
CA ASP A 103 -5.65 -21.52 -5.28
C ASP A 103 -5.08 -20.49 -6.26
N ILE A 104 -3.88 -20.01 -5.94
CA ILE A 104 -3.06 -19.16 -6.80
C ILE A 104 -1.88 -20.01 -7.29
N PRO A 105 -1.92 -20.53 -8.52
CA PRO A 105 -0.81 -21.32 -9.04
C PRO A 105 0.41 -20.43 -9.29
N LYS A 106 1.60 -21.06 -9.30
CA LYS A 106 2.83 -20.43 -9.76
C LYS A 106 2.69 -19.93 -11.20
N GLY A 107 3.22 -18.75 -11.47
CA GLY A 107 3.20 -18.12 -12.79
C GLY A 107 1.91 -17.34 -13.09
N SER A 108 0.99 -17.24 -12.13
CA SER A 108 -0.16 -16.32 -12.20
C SER A 108 0.33 -14.88 -12.27
N LYS A 109 -0.44 -13.98 -12.88
CA LYS A 109 -0.08 -12.57 -13.03
C LYS A 109 -1.01 -11.71 -12.19
N LEU A 110 -0.47 -11.02 -11.20
CA LEU A 110 -1.16 -9.93 -10.53
C LEU A 110 -0.98 -8.69 -11.40
N VAL A 111 -2.08 -8.19 -11.95
CA VAL A 111 -2.11 -7.06 -12.87
C VAL A 111 -2.66 -5.84 -12.14
N GLY A 112 -1.98 -4.73 -12.34
CA GLY A 112 -2.35 -3.44 -11.79
C GLY A 112 -1.94 -2.30 -12.71
N HIS A 113 -2.11 -1.10 -12.18
CA HIS A 113 -1.73 0.12 -12.85
C HIS A 113 -1.23 1.19 -11.88
N VAL A 114 -0.51 2.16 -12.44
CA VAL A 114 -0.09 3.36 -11.72
C VAL A 114 -1.27 4.32 -11.64
N LEU A 115 -1.70 4.69 -10.44
CA LEU A 115 -2.76 5.70 -10.22
C LEU A 115 -2.23 7.13 -10.24
N GLY A 116 -0.94 7.31 -9.94
CA GLY A 116 -0.32 8.61 -9.86
C GLY A 116 1.18 8.51 -9.72
N VAL A 117 1.89 9.47 -10.29
CA VAL A 117 3.36 9.50 -10.29
C VAL A 117 3.84 10.93 -10.10
N LYS A 118 4.90 11.06 -9.32
CA LYS A 118 5.68 12.27 -9.15
C LYS A 118 7.16 11.89 -9.20
N ALA A 119 7.87 12.35 -10.22
CA ALA A 119 9.32 12.18 -10.30
C ALA A 119 10.05 13.03 -9.24
N SER A 120 11.30 12.68 -8.96
CA SER A 120 12.19 13.51 -8.15
C SER A 120 12.65 14.71 -8.96
N GLU A 121 12.45 15.91 -8.41
CA GLU A 121 12.90 17.17 -9.02
C GLU A 121 13.55 18.03 -7.93
N GLY A 122 14.73 18.58 -8.21
CA GLY A 122 15.40 19.51 -7.29
C GLY A 122 15.69 18.95 -5.89
N GLY A 123 15.88 17.63 -5.75
CA GLY A 123 16.12 16.97 -4.46
C GLY A 123 14.85 16.69 -3.65
N GLN A 124 13.67 16.90 -4.24
CA GLN A 124 12.39 16.53 -3.65
C GLN A 124 12.16 15.01 -3.71
N ASN A 125 11.26 14.51 -2.87
CA ASN A 125 10.89 13.10 -2.90
C ASN A 125 10.08 12.75 -4.16
N SER A 126 10.32 11.57 -4.71
CA SER A 126 9.46 10.97 -5.74
C SER A 126 8.36 10.12 -5.10
N GLN A 127 7.29 9.88 -5.84
CA GLN A 127 6.14 9.09 -5.40
C GLN A 127 5.54 8.30 -6.56
N VAL A 128 5.18 7.05 -6.33
CA VAL A 128 4.37 6.24 -7.25
C VAL A 128 3.22 5.62 -6.46
N VAL A 129 1.98 5.87 -6.88
CA VAL A 129 0.78 5.27 -6.30
C VAL A 129 0.37 4.09 -7.19
N LEU A 130 0.24 2.91 -6.59
CA LEU A 130 -0.04 1.67 -7.30
C LEU A 130 -1.38 1.09 -6.86
N GLN A 131 -2.13 0.54 -7.81
CA GLN A 131 -3.30 -0.29 -7.56
C GLN A 131 -3.14 -1.60 -8.33
N PHE A 132 -3.35 -2.74 -7.68
CA PHE A 132 -3.54 -4.02 -8.37
C PHE A 132 -5.00 -4.42 -8.33
N ASP A 133 -5.54 -4.66 -9.50
CA ASP A 133 -6.98 -4.80 -9.75
C ASP A 133 -7.41 -6.26 -9.74
N HIS A 134 -6.65 -7.11 -10.44
CA HIS A 134 -7.02 -8.50 -10.66
C HIS A 134 -5.81 -9.43 -10.75
N LEU A 135 -6.09 -10.69 -10.47
CA LEU A 135 -5.17 -11.79 -10.60
C LEU A 135 -5.59 -12.66 -11.80
N GLU A 136 -4.70 -12.79 -12.78
CA GLU A 136 -4.84 -13.71 -13.91
C GLU A 136 -4.23 -15.06 -13.52
N LEU A 137 -5.10 -16.05 -13.30
CA LEU A 137 -4.73 -17.41 -12.96
C LEU A 137 -4.28 -18.19 -14.21
N LYS A 138 -3.56 -19.28 -13.97
CA LYS A 138 -3.21 -20.24 -15.03
C LYS A 138 -4.50 -20.81 -15.64
N GLY A 139 -4.74 -20.51 -16.92
CA GLY A 139 -5.99 -20.86 -17.62
C GLY A 139 -6.78 -19.66 -18.12
N GLY A 140 -6.34 -18.42 -17.84
CA GLY A 140 -6.96 -17.21 -18.36
C GLY A 140 -8.13 -16.68 -17.53
N GLN A 141 -8.44 -17.33 -16.41
CA GLN A 141 -9.41 -16.82 -15.44
C GLN A 141 -8.85 -15.57 -14.76
N SER A 142 -9.62 -14.48 -14.79
CA SER A 142 -9.34 -13.25 -14.06
C SER A 142 -10.18 -13.19 -12.79
N VAL A 143 -9.55 -12.91 -11.65
CA VAL A 143 -10.20 -12.78 -10.35
C VAL A 143 -9.91 -11.39 -9.79
N PRO A 144 -10.92 -10.57 -9.46
CA PRO A 144 -10.69 -9.28 -8.85
C PRO A 144 -10.15 -9.46 -7.43
N VAL A 145 -9.21 -8.60 -7.01
CA VAL A 145 -8.53 -8.74 -5.72
C VAL A 145 -8.39 -7.41 -5.01
N HIS A 146 -8.33 -7.46 -3.69
CA HIS A 146 -7.71 -6.41 -2.90
C HIS A 146 -6.27 -6.81 -2.60
N SER A 147 -5.38 -5.82 -2.62
CA SER A 147 -3.96 -6.10 -2.51
C SER A 147 -3.22 -5.01 -1.73
N GLN A 148 -2.14 -5.41 -1.08
CA GLN A 148 -1.21 -4.51 -0.40
C GLN A 148 0.21 -5.07 -0.53
N ILE A 149 1.16 -4.28 -0.99
CA ILE A 149 2.56 -4.69 -1.00
C ILE A 149 3.04 -4.73 0.45
N GLN A 150 3.63 -5.84 0.89
CA GLN A 150 4.15 -6.00 2.25
C GLN A 150 5.67 -5.79 2.30
N SER A 151 6.38 -6.18 1.24
CA SER A 151 7.82 -5.97 1.14
C SER A 151 8.30 -5.92 -0.31
N ILE A 152 9.47 -5.29 -0.51
CA ILE A 152 10.13 -5.13 -1.81
C ILE A 152 11.62 -5.45 -1.63
N THR A 153 12.14 -6.31 -2.51
CA THR A 153 13.54 -6.76 -2.53
C THR A 153 14.12 -6.61 -3.92
N PRO A 154 15.35 -6.08 -4.08
CA PRO A 154 15.99 -5.91 -5.39
C PRO A 154 16.05 -7.20 -6.21
N ALA A 155 16.09 -7.05 -7.54
CA ALA A 155 16.34 -8.17 -8.44
C ALA A 155 17.68 -8.85 -8.10
N GLY A 156 17.69 -10.19 -8.04
CA GLY A 156 18.88 -10.96 -7.66
C GLY A 156 19.22 -10.96 -6.16
N GLY A 157 18.43 -10.27 -5.32
CA GLY A 157 18.54 -10.35 -3.86
C GLY A 157 18.11 -11.72 -3.36
N ALA A 158 19.02 -12.44 -2.72
CA ALA A 158 18.70 -13.66 -2.01
C ALA A 158 17.67 -13.35 -0.92
N ALA A 159 16.47 -13.89 -1.07
CA ALA A 159 15.55 -14.04 0.04
C ALA A 159 16.34 -14.70 1.18
N SER A 160 16.52 -14.01 2.30
CA SER A 160 16.97 -14.64 3.54
C SER A 160 15.83 -15.49 4.09
N SER A 161 15.48 -16.53 3.34
CA SER A 161 14.67 -17.64 3.82
C SER A 161 15.60 -18.44 4.74
N GLY A 162 15.21 -18.56 6.01
CA GLY A 162 16.06 -19.01 7.11
C GLY A 162 17.00 -20.16 6.79
N ARG A 163 18.30 -19.93 6.98
CA ARG A 163 19.25 -21.00 7.28
C ARG A 163 19.12 -21.37 8.76
N SER A 164 18.04 -22.09 9.09
CA SER A 164 18.14 -23.09 10.15
C SER A 164 18.55 -24.38 9.46
N GLY A 165 19.82 -24.75 9.59
CA GLY A 165 20.40 -25.84 8.82
C GLY A 165 21.86 -26.07 9.20
N ALA A 166 22.03 -26.60 10.40
CA ALA A 166 23.11 -27.49 10.84
C ALA A 166 24.55 -27.14 10.40
N MET A 167 25.31 -26.62 11.37
CA MET A 167 26.76 -26.72 11.37
C MET A 167 27.15 -28.21 11.22
N SER A 168 27.77 -28.57 10.11
CA SER A 168 28.56 -29.80 9.99
C SER A 168 29.99 -29.37 9.64
N ALA A 169 30.77 -29.11 10.68
CA ALA A 169 32.22 -29.05 10.59
C ALA A 169 32.77 -30.39 11.09
N PRO A 170 33.61 -31.11 10.31
CA PRO A 170 34.29 -32.30 10.80
C PRO A 170 35.45 -31.93 11.76
N PRO A 171 35.83 -32.82 12.69
CA PRO A 171 36.85 -32.53 13.70
C PRO A 171 38.25 -32.69 13.09
N ALA A 172 39.09 -31.66 13.23
CA ALA A 172 40.53 -31.77 13.00
C ALA A 172 41.27 -31.41 14.29
N SER A 173 41.73 -32.46 14.93
CA SER A 173 42.69 -32.50 16.03
C SER A 173 44.04 -31.91 15.63
N GLY A 174 44.65 -31.16 16.56
CA GLY A 174 46.11 -31.20 16.72
C GLY A 174 46.82 -29.85 16.77
N THR A 175 47.46 -29.64 17.93
CA THR A 175 48.72 -28.94 18.17
C THR A 175 48.69 -27.59 18.91
N SER A 176 49.51 -27.62 19.95
CA SER A 176 49.74 -26.75 21.09
C SER A 176 50.63 -25.55 20.79
N SER A 177 50.36 -24.39 21.42
CA SER A 177 51.33 -23.72 22.32
C SER A 177 50.80 -22.40 22.92
N PRO A 178 51.38 -21.95 24.06
CA PRO A 178 50.72 -21.09 25.06
C PRO A 178 51.28 -19.65 25.14
N GLY A 179 50.51 -18.76 25.78
CA GLY A 179 50.96 -17.44 26.25
C GLY A 179 49.76 -16.66 26.81
N ALA A 180 49.46 -16.76 28.11
CA ALA A 180 49.96 -15.93 29.20
C ALA A 180 49.05 -14.71 29.51
N ALA A 181 48.19 -14.94 30.51
CA ALA A 181 47.72 -14.10 31.61
C ALA A 181 47.64 -12.56 31.49
N SER A 182 46.48 -12.02 31.87
CA SER A 182 46.27 -11.13 33.05
C SER A 182 44.80 -10.69 33.08
N SER A 183 44.00 -11.25 33.99
CA SER A 183 43.58 -10.68 35.28
C SER A 183 42.59 -9.50 35.17
N GLY A 184 41.41 -9.66 35.76
CA GLY A 184 40.66 -8.50 36.24
C GLY A 184 39.14 -8.59 36.17
N ASP A 185 38.57 -9.05 37.28
CA ASP A 185 37.38 -8.49 37.93
C ASP A 185 35.96 -8.89 37.48
N SER A 186 35.38 -9.78 38.29
CA SER A 186 34.12 -9.61 39.04
C SER A 186 33.08 -8.60 38.53
N SER A 187 31.87 -9.06 38.21
CA SER A 187 30.69 -8.75 39.07
C SER A 187 29.39 -9.29 38.47
N ALA A 188 28.49 -9.58 39.40
CA ALA A 188 27.21 -10.24 39.26
C ALA A 188 26.23 -9.50 38.34
N GLY A 189 25.30 -10.29 37.79
CA GLY A 189 24.29 -9.82 36.87
C GLY A 189 23.25 -8.88 37.44
N ALA A 190 22.53 -8.26 36.52
CA ALA A 190 21.14 -7.89 36.68
C ALA A 190 20.53 -7.79 35.28
N ALA A 191 19.46 -8.55 35.08
CA ALA A 191 18.53 -8.32 33.99
C ALA A 191 17.87 -6.96 34.20
N GLN A 192 17.81 -6.13 33.15
CA GLN A 192 16.80 -5.08 33.02
C GLN A 192 16.68 -4.66 31.55
N SER A 193 15.46 -4.84 31.04
CA SER A 193 14.96 -4.39 29.74
C SER A 193 15.21 -2.90 29.51
N PRO A 194 15.36 -2.45 28.25
CA PRO A 194 15.04 -1.09 27.88
C PRO A 194 13.74 -1.07 27.06
N SER A 195 12.64 -0.75 27.73
CA SER A 195 11.51 -0.05 27.11
C SER A 195 11.82 1.44 27.15
N SER A 196 12.19 2.02 26.02
CA SER A 196 12.29 3.48 25.88
C SER A 196 11.44 3.95 24.71
N ASN A 197 10.28 4.51 25.05
CA ASN A 197 9.59 5.49 24.22
C ASN A 197 10.49 6.73 24.12
N ALA A 198 11.17 6.89 22.99
CA ALA A 198 11.83 8.14 22.64
C ALA A 198 10.92 8.94 21.70
N ALA A 199 10.25 9.94 22.26
CA ALA A 199 9.79 11.10 21.51
C ALA A 199 11.02 11.90 21.05
N ALA A 200 11.17 12.14 19.76
CA ALA A 200 12.23 12.99 19.22
C ALA A 200 11.62 14.21 18.54
N SER A 201 11.74 15.34 19.24
CA SER A 201 11.59 16.69 18.74
C SER A 201 12.80 17.08 17.87
N ALA A 202 12.54 18.00 16.94
CA ALA A 202 13.48 18.59 16.00
C ALA A 202 14.76 19.16 16.63
N GLY A 203 15.88 19.01 15.93
CA GLY A 203 17.15 19.68 16.21
C GLY A 203 18.27 19.14 15.31
N GLY A 204 18.82 19.99 14.44
CA GLY A 204 19.92 19.64 13.53
C GLY A 204 21.21 19.33 14.28
N GLY A 205 21.92 18.33 13.76
CA GLY A 205 23.27 17.95 14.18
C GLY A 205 23.78 16.85 13.26
N ASP A 206 24.79 17.18 12.45
CA ASP A 206 25.56 16.21 11.68
C ASP A 206 26.22 15.21 12.65
N SER A 207 25.66 14.02 12.75
CA SER A 207 26.28 12.85 13.38
C SER A 207 26.57 11.80 12.30
N PRO A 208 27.79 11.22 12.25
CA PRO A 208 28.10 10.20 11.26
C PRO A 208 27.39 8.88 11.60
N ALA A 209 26.54 8.43 10.69
CA ALA A 209 26.05 7.08 10.44
C ALA A 209 25.57 6.25 11.65
N ALA A 210 24.35 6.55 12.12
CA ALA A 210 23.46 5.47 12.56
C ALA A 210 23.11 4.62 11.32
N GLY A 211 23.35 3.32 11.37
CA GLY A 211 23.08 2.41 10.25
C GLY A 211 21.65 2.58 9.72
N SER A 212 21.48 2.52 8.40
CA SER A 212 20.17 2.61 7.77
C SER A 212 19.18 1.62 8.43
N PRO A 213 17.96 2.04 8.78
CA PRO A 213 16.99 1.17 9.44
C PRO A 213 16.74 -0.11 8.62
N ALA A 214 16.68 -1.25 9.31
CA ALA A 214 16.48 -2.56 8.67
C ALA A 214 15.18 -2.57 7.83
N PRO A 215 15.10 -3.31 6.71
CA PRO A 215 13.89 -3.41 5.91
C PRO A 215 12.65 -3.79 6.73
N GLY A 216 11.51 -3.17 6.45
CA GLY A 216 10.26 -3.36 7.20
C GLY A 216 10.12 -2.48 8.45
N THR A 217 11.16 -1.72 8.81
CA THR A 217 11.10 -0.77 9.93
C THR A 217 10.22 0.42 9.56
N VAL A 218 9.20 0.71 10.35
CA VAL A 218 8.38 1.91 10.21
C VAL A 218 9.19 3.12 10.64
N VAL A 219 9.49 4.02 9.71
CA VAL A 219 10.32 5.22 9.93
C VAL A 219 9.50 6.51 10.04
N ALA A 220 8.26 6.49 9.56
CA ALA A 220 7.34 7.61 9.67
C ALA A 220 5.89 7.14 9.65
N LYS A 221 4.98 8.00 10.14
CA LYS A 221 3.53 7.82 10.02
C LYS A 221 2.90 9.14 9.59
N THR A 222 1.87 9.08 8.75
CA THR A 222 1.13 10.28 8.31
C THR A 222 -0.34 9.95 8.26
N GLY A 223 -1.09 10.39 9.29
CA GLY A 223 -2.46 9.92 9.50
C GLY A 223 -2.48 8.42 9.74
N ASN A 224 -3.32 7.71 9.01
CA ASN A 224 -3.49 6.26 9.10
C ASN A 224 -2.50 5.48 8.21
N ILE A 225 -1.45 6.14 7.68
CA ILE A 225 -0.44 5.52 6.83
C ILE A 225 0.85 5.30 7.60
N ALA A 226 1.39 4.09 7.55
CA ALA A 226 2.73 3.74 8.01
C ALA A 226 3.71 3.70 6.83
N ILE A 227 4.85 4.37 6.98
CA ILE A 227 5.93 4.42 5.99
C ILE A 227 7.08 3.57 6.52
N SER A 228 7.38 2.50 5.80
CA SER A 228 8.41 1.52 6.16
C SER A 228 9.56 1.52 5.16
N THR A 229 10.74 1.15 5.64
CA THR A 229 11.90 0.88 4.78
C THR A 229 11.70 -0.37 3.94
N THR A 230 12.31 -0.41 2.76
CA THR A 230 12.39 -1.61 1.93
C THR A 230 13.83 -2.08 1.82
N SER A 231 14.06 -3.24 1.21
CA SER A 231 15.42 -3.70 0.90
C SER A 231 16.00 -3.01 -0.34
N VAL A 232 15.20 -2.19 -1.05
CA VAL A 232 15.66 -1.38 -2.19
C VAL A 232 16.17 -0.03 -1.67
N PRO A 233 17.45 0.33 -1.91
CA PRO A 233 18.02 1.57 -1.39
C PRO A 233 17.22 2.82 -1.76
N GLY A 234 16.83 3.58 -0.72
CA GLY A 234 16.09 4.84 -0.82
C GLY A 234 14.70 4.74 -1.44
N VAL A 235 14.12 3.53 -1.52
CA VAL A 235 12.69 3.31 -1.76
C VAL A 235 12.04 2.94 -0.42
N LEU A 236 11.00 3.69 -0.06
CA LEU A 236 10.15 3.44 1.09
C LEU A 236 8.76 2.98 0.63
N LEU A 237 8.12 2.19 1.47
CA LEU A 237 6.81 1.61 1.22
C LEU A 237 5.81 2.19 2.21
N ALA A 238 4.75 2.81 1.70
CA ALA A 238 3.70 3.41 2.48
C ALA A 238 2.38 2.65 2.28
N ASN A 239 1.82 2.19 3.40
CA ASN A 239 0.62 1.38 3.48
C ASN A 239 -0.28 1.87 4.60
N ASN A 240 -1.56 1.46 4.58
CA ASN A 240 -2.41 1.61 5.76
C ASN A 240 -1.74 0.98 6.99
N ALA A 241 -1.78 1.69 8.11
CA ALA A 241 -1.40 1.14 9.39
C ALA A 241 -2.30 -0.07 9.71
N PRO A 242 -1.78 -1.10 10.41
CA PRO A 242 -2.57 -2.30 10.72
C PRO A 242 -3.90 -1.96 11.39
N GLY A 243 -5.00 -2.47 10.83
CA GLY A 243 -6.36 -2.25 11.33
C GLY A 243 -6.93 -0.85 11.08
N GLN A 244 -6.26 -0.02 10.27
CA GLN A 244 -6.72 1.32 9.91
C GLN A 244 -6.96 1.42 8.39
N GLN A 245 -7.77 2.39 7.99
CA GLN A 245 -7.97 2.76 6.58
C GLN A 245 -7.77 4.27 6.43
N ASP A 246 -6.86 4.68 5.54
CA ASP A 246 -6.71 6.07 5.13
C ASP A 246 -7.51 6.31 3.82
N PRO A 247 -8.29 7.40 3.69
CA PRO A 247 -9.02 7.69 2.47
C PRO A 247 -8.14 7.77 1.22
N ARG A 248 -6.87 8.20 1.35
CA ARG A 248 -5.92 8.26 0.23
C ARG A 248 -5.49 6.87 -0.26
N MET A 249 -5.66 5.85 0.57
CA MET A 249 -5.34 4.45 0.30
C MET A 249 -6.58 3.62 -0.03
N ALA A 250 -7.77 4.23 -0.13
CA ALA A 250 -9.00 3.51 -0.40
C ALA A 250 -8.98 2.77 -1.75
N GLN A 251 -8.28 3.33 -2.75
CA GLN A 251 -8.12 2.73 -4.08
C GLN A 251 -6.68 2.25 -4.34
N ALA A 252 -5.70 2.71 -3.55
CA ALA A 252 -4.32 2.33 -3.74
C ALA A 252 -3.99 1.06 -2.96
N SER A 253 -3.30 0.13 -3.59
CA SER A 253 -2.71 -1.02 -2.92
C SER A 253 -1.55 -0.59 -2.02
N SER A 254 -0.69 0.28 -2.55
CA SER A 254 0.50 0.81 -1.87
C SER A 254 0.97 2.10 -2.52
N ILE A 255 1.71 2.90 -1.75
CA ILE A 255 2.45 4.06 -2.27
C ILE A 255 3.94 3.80 -2.10
N LEU A 256 4.71 3.96 -3.17
CA LEU A 256 6.17 3.95 -3.13
C LEU A 256 6.67 5.38 -3.02
N LEU A 257 7.65 5.61 -2.15
CA LEU A 257 8.27 6.92 -1.94
C LEU A 257 9.78 6.81 -2.16
N GLY A 258 10.33 7.66 -3.03
CA GLY A 258 11.78 7.77 -3.23
C GLY A 258 12.34 8.91 -2.39
N ALA A 259 13.26 8.61 -1.49
CA ALA A 259 13.86 9.60 -0.60
C ALA A 259 14.90 10.45 -1.36
N LYS A 260 14.51 11.66 -1.78
CA LYS A 260 15.33 12.61 -2.57
C LYS A 260 15.84 12.05 -3.92
N GLN A 261 15.25 10.97 -4.41
CA GLN A 261 15.64 10.30 -5.65
C GLN A 261 14.42 9.69 -6.34
N ASP A 262 14.56 9.35 -7.62
CA ASP A 262 13.56 8.60 -8.36
C ASP A 262 13.44 7.16 -7.85
N ILE A 263 12.24 6.61 -7.91
CA ILE A 263 11.97 5.20 -7.63
C ILE A 263 12.33 4.42 -8.89
N GLN A 264 13.27 3.49 -8.76
CA GLN A 264 13.64 2.56 -9.82
C GLN A 264 13.55 1.14 -9.27
N LEU A 265 12.62 0.36 -9.82
CA LEU A 265 12.49 -1.08 -9.58
C LEU A 265 12.75 -1.80 -10.89
N ASP A 266 13.77 -2.65 -10.90
CA ASP A 266 14.11 -3.43 -12.08
C ASP A 266 13.13 -4.58 -12.31
N SER A 267 13.10 -5.08 -13.54
CA SER A 267 12.49 -6.38 -13.82
C SER A 267 13.16 -7.46 -12.96
N GLY A 268 12.36 -8.34 -12.36
CA GLY A 268 12.83 -9.34 -11.41
C GLY A 268 12.93 -8.85 -9.97
N THR A 269 12.59 -7.58 -9.67
CA THR A 269 12.38 -7.12 -8.29
C THR A 269 11.35 -8.03 -7.62
N GLN A 270 11.69 -8.57 -6.45
CA GLN A 270 10.81 -9.48 -5.72
C GLN A 270 9.89 -8.69 -4.79
N LEU A 271 8.60 -9.03 -4.80
CA LEU A 271 7.59 -8.44 -3.94
C LEU A 271 6.87 -9.54 -3.16
N VAL A 272 6.57 -9.25 -1.90
CA VAL A 272 5.53 -9.98 -1.16
C VAL A 272 4.30 -9.10 -1.18
N VAL A 273 3.20 -9.59 -1.76
CA VAL A 273 1.93 -8.87 -1.85
C VAL A 273 0.90 -9.63 -1.05
N GLY A 274 0.29 -8.99 -0.06
CA GLY A 274 -0.90 -9.50 0.60
C GLY A 274 -2.10 -9.38 -0.34
N ILE A 275 -2.82 -10.47 -0.56
CA ILE A 275 -3.96 -10.53 -1.49
C ILE A 275 -5.17 -11.12 -0.76
N SER A 276 -6.33 -10.50 -0.90
CA SER A 276 -7.63 -11.08 -0.60
C SER A 276 -8.51 -11.05 -1.84
N SER A 277 -9.50 -11.95 -1.92
CA SER A 277 -10.48 -11.83 -2.99
C SER A 277 -11.26 -10.52 -2.80
N ALA A 278 -11.46 -9.77 -3.87
CA ALA A 278 -12.46 -8.72 -3.84
C ALA A 278 -13.79 -9.45 -3.82
N ALA A 279 -14.43 -9.51 -2.64
CA ALA A 279 -15.70 -10.18 -2.48
C ALA A 279 -16.66 -9.65 -3.55
N GLY A 280 -16.90 -10.46 -4.59
CA GLY A 280 -18.09 -10.30 -5.39
C GLY A 280 -19.23 -10.44 -4.40
N GLY A 281 -20.09 -9.42 -4.29
CA GLY A 281 -21.31 -9.51 -3.51
C GLY A 281 -22.05 -10.78 -3.93
N GLY A 282 -21.87 -11.84 -3.15
CA GLY A 282 -22.58 -13.08 -3.33
C GLY A 282 -24.03 -12.74 -3.01
N THR A 283 -24.85 -12.68 -4.05
CA THR A 283 -26.27 -12.89 -3.89
C THR A 283 -26.44 -14.27 -3.27
N GLN A 284 -26.75 -14.31 -1.98
CA GLN A 284 -27.52 -15.41 -1.38
C GLN A 284 -28.99 -15.01 -1.38
#